data_AF-A0A835QY78-F1
#
_entry.id   AF-A0A835QY78-F1
#
_cell.length_a   1.000
_cell.length_b   1.000
_cell.length_c   1.000
_cell.angle_alpha   90.00
_cell.angle_beta   90.00
_cell.angle_gamma   90.00
#
_symmetry.space_group_name_H-M   'P 1'
#
loop_
_entity.id
_entity.type
_entity.pdbx_description
1 polymer ?
#
loop_
_entity_poly.entity_id
_entity_poly.type
_entity_poly.pdbx_seq_one_letter_code
_entity_poly.pdbx_strand_id
1 'polypeptide(L)'
;MGTIGLVARPVASLLEGTAKAAQSIRNSSPHLSSHRGVHLPRPLARELPLSPYSWEDALGLTMLLQADGAKYKDVIYVICKSLKQTGKFIVIREKHVFVVYCSCLVGLGLLDFAGMPANLTWVIEIGMKLESIVLVDRTDDSVNIVGSNAEVACRHKKVGSRHKAWVLPISAPFIYLSMELPSDVEADDVLQVLLLAIQIEMEKGCGLQVLHRANLNKASSC
;
A
#
# COMPACT_ATOMS: atom_id res chain seq x y z
N MET A 1 55.95 -80.89 14.14
CA MET A 1 54.75 -80.96 15.00
C MET A 1 54.41 -79.53 15.38
N GLY A 2 53.35 -78.85 14.96
CA GLY A 2 52.20 -79.12 14.12
C GLY A 2 51.48 -77.78 13.90
N THR A 3 50.82 -77.69 12.76
CA THR A 3 49.88 -76.68 12.22
C THR A 3 48.97 -75.91 13.19
N ILE A 4 48.46 -74.77 12.69
CA ILE A 4 47.18 -74.04 12.93
C ILE A 4 47.50 -72.56 13.24
N GLY A 5 46.98 -71.54 12.55
CA GLY A 5 45.90 -71.47 11.57
C GLY A 5 45.09 -70.20 11.82
N LEU A 6 44.91 -69.42 10.75
CA LEU A 6 43.77 -68.54 10.46
C LEU A 6 43.44 -67.31 11.34
N VAL A 7 43.36 -66.16 10.66
CA VAL A 7 42.16 -65.27 10.53
C VAL A 7 41.65 -64.62 11.83
N ALA A 8 41.49 -63.30 11.93
CA ALA A 8 40.67 -62.49 11.04
C ALA A 8 40.97 -60.99 11.13
N ARG A 9 40.83 -60.30 9.99
CA ARG A 9 40.26 -58.95 9.95
C ARG A 9 38.76 -59.07 10.31
N PRO A 10 38.13 -58.09 11.00
CA PRO A 10 37.85 -56.86 10.28
C PRO A 10 37.94 -55.56 11.07
N VAL A 11 38.46 -54.57 10.34
CA VAL A 11 38.16 -53.15 10.45
C VAL A 11 36.64 -52.96 10.31
N ALA A 12 35.90 -53.07 11.41
CA ALA A 12 34.45 -52.84 11.44
C ALA A 12 34.02 -51.79 12.49
N SER A 13 34.95 -51.20 13.23
CA SER A 13 34.61 -50.28 14.33
C SER A 13 34.32 -48.84 13.89
N LEU A 14 34.86 -48.38 12.74
CA LEU A 14 34.66 -46.99 12.28
C LEU A 14 33.39 -46.77 11.46
N LEU A 15 32.87 -47.81 10.81
CA LEU A 15 31.67 -47.71 9.97
C LEU A 15 30.38 -47.79 10.81
N GLU A 16 30.42 -48.50 11.93
CA GLU A 16 29.29 -48.58 12.86
C GLU A 16 29.17 -47.33 13.76
N GLY A 17 30.30 -46.73 14.16
CA GLY A 17 30.33 -45.47 14.91
C GLY A 17 29.78 -44.28 14.10
N THR A 18 30.07 -44.24 12.80
CA THR A 18 29.54 -43.21 11.87
C THR A 18 28.06 -43.42 11.57
N ALA A 19 27.58 -44.67 11.45
CA ALA A 19 26.16 -44.97 11.32
C ALA A 19 25.34 -44.54 12.55
N LYS A 20 25.83 -44.79 13.77
CA LYS A 20 25.15 -44.35 15.02
C LYS A 20 25.15 -42.82 15.18
N ALA A 21 26.21 -42.13 14.76
CA ALA A 21 26.24 -40.66 14.76
C ALA A 21 25.26 -40.07 13.72
N ALA A 22 25.18 -40.65 12.52
CA ALA A 22 24.24 -40.23 11.48
C ALA A 22 22.77 -40.43 11.91
N GLN A 23 22.46 -41.50 12.63
CA GLN A 23 21.11 -41.76 13.15
C GLN A 23 20.72 -40.78 14.28
N SER A 24 21.68 -40.35 15.12
CA SER A 24 21.47 -39.40 16.22
C SER A 24 21.06 -38.01 15.72
N ILE A 25 21.69 -37.52 14.64
CA ILE A 25 21.32 -36.26 13.97
C ILE A 25 19.88 -36.33 13.44
N ARG A 26 19.45 -37.52 12.99
CA ARG A 26 18.13 -37.73 12.40
C ARG A 26 16.99 -37.92 13.42
N ASN A 27 17.32 -38.28 14.67
CA ASN A 27 16.36 -38.55 15.76
C ASN A 27 16.34 -37.47 16.86
N SER A 28 17.18 -36.45 16.78
CA SER A 28 17.03 -35.24 17.60
C SER A 28 15.73 -34.53 17.21
N SER A 29 14.80 -34.54 18.16
CA SER A 29 13.40 -34.18 18.04
C SER A 29 13.10 -32.79 17.45
N PRO A 30 11.84 -32.57 17.02
CA PRO A 30 11.48 -31.66 15.96
C PRO A 30 10.58 -30.53 16.48
N HIS A 31 11.12 -29.37 16.81
CA HIS A 31 10.33 -28.16 16.99
C HIS A 31 11.28 -26.97 17.07
N LEU A 32 11.36 -26.18 15.99
CA LEU A 32 11.65 -24.73 15.98
C LEU A 32 11.87 -24.15 14.58
N SER A 33 11.75 -24.94 13.51
CA SER A 33 11.74 -24.41 12.15
C SER A 33 10.44 -24.76 11.41
N SER A 34 9.30 -24.36 11.96
CA SER A 34 8.20 -23.92 11.09
C SER A 34 8.53 -22.53 10.54
N HIS A 35 9.74 -22.34 10.03
CA HIS A 35 9.95 -21.39 8.96
C HIS A 35 9.30 -22.06 7.77
N ARG A 36 7.97 -21.87 7.63
CA ARG A 36 7.33 -22.03 6.33
C ARG A 36 8.22 -21.22 5.40
N GLY A 37 8.95 -21.90 4.52
CA GLY A 37 9.80 -21.23 3.56
C GLY A 37 8.92 -20.17 2.93
N VAL A 38 9.26 -18.90 3.16
CA VAL A 38 8.55 -17.79 2.53
C VAL A 38 8.87 -17.95 1.07
N HIS A 39 8.02 -18.67 0.34
CA HIS A 39 8.13 -18.78 -1.09
C HIS A 39 7.94 -17.36 -1.61
N LEU A 40 9.05 -16.74 -2.00
CA LEU A 40 8.98 -15.50 -2.73
C LEU A 40 8.08 -15.74 -3.94
N PRO A 41 7.14 -14.83 -4.24
CA PRO A 41 6.34 -14.94 -5.45
C PRO A 41 7.29 -15.15 -6.62
N ARG A 42 6.94 -16.06 -7.55
CA ARG A 42 7.71 -16.27 -8.78
C ARG A 42 7.18 -15.30 -9.84
N PRO A 43 8.04 -14.70 -10.69
CA PRO A 43 7.55 -13.84 -11.77
C PRO A 43 6.60 -14.66 -12.66
N LEU A 44 5.40 -14.12 -12.90
CA LEU A 44 4.38 -14.81 -13.71
C LEU A 44 4.74 -14.85 -15.19
N ALA A 45 5.56 -13.90 -15.67
CA ALA A 45 6.10 -13.85 -17.02
C ALA A 45 7.39 -13.04 -17.08
N ARG A 46 8.17 -13.19 -18.16
CA ARG A 46 9.41 -12.42 -18.39
C ARG A 46 9.15 -10.92 -18.62
N GLU A 47 7.96 -10.60 -19.12
CA GLU A 47 7.50 -9.24 -19.43
C GLU A 47 6.82 -8.54 -18.24
N LEU A 48 6.49 -9.30 -17.19
CA LEU A 48 5.93 -8.80 -15.93
C LEU A 48 6.89 -9.16 -14.79
N PRO A 49 8.01 -8.42 -14.65
CA PRO A 49 8.89 -8.62 -13.51
C PRO A 49 8.09 -8.44 -12.22
N LEU A 50 8.45 -9.19 -11.18
CA LEU A 50 7.87 -8.95 -9.86
C LEU A 50 8.22 -7.53 -9.45
N SER A 51 7.21 -6.67 -9.33
CA SER A 51 7.38 -5.41 -8.62
C SER A 51 7.69 -5.73 -7.15
N PRO A 52 8.54 -4.93 -6.48
CA PRO A 52 8.68 -5.03 -5.04
C PRO A 52 7.30 -4.87 -4.41
N TYR A 53 6.96 -5.77 -3.48
CA TYR A 53 5.68 -5.72 -2.79
C TYR A 53 5.60 -4.44 -1.96
N SER A 54 4.67 -3.54 -2.31
CA SER A 54 4.28 -2.41 -1.49
C SER A 54 3.01 -2.75 -0.73
N TRP A 55 3.04 -2.65 0.60
CA TRP A 55 1.86 -2.84 1.43
C TRP A 55 0.81 -1.75 1.17
N GLU A 56 1.25 -0.53 0.81
CA GLU A 56 0.35 0.57 0.44
C GLU A 56 -0.44 0.21 -0.82
N ASP A 57 0.23 -0.39 -1.82
CA ASP A 57 -0.43 -0.84 -3.05
C ASP A 57 -1.45 -1.94 -2.78
N ALA A 58 -1.09 -2.91 -1.93
CA ALA A 58 -2.03 -3.93 -1.51
C ALA A 58 -3.26 -3.32 -0.82
N LEU A 59 -3.07 -2.31 0.03
CA LEU A 59 -4.18 -1.61 0.67
C LEU A 59 -5.05 -0.86 -0.34
N GLY A 60 -4.46 -0.09 -1.25
CA GLY A 60 -5.20 0.61 -2.30
C GLY A 60 -6.07 -0.33 -3.13
N LEU A 61 -5.53 -1.48 -3.52
CA LEU A 61 -6.28 -2.51 -4.23
C LEU A 61 -7.43 -3.10 -3.37
N THR A 62 -7.17 -3.41 -2.10
CA THR A 62 -8.24 -3.90 -1.20
C THR A 62 -9.35 -2.88 -1.00
N MET A 63 -9.00 -1.59 -0.89
CA MET A 63 -9.96 -0.50 -0.81
C MET A 63 -10.85 -0.46 -2.06
N LEU A 64 -10.27 -0.51 -3.26
CA LEU A 64 -11.07 -0.49 -4.50
C LEU A 64 -11.98 -1.72 -4.65
N LEU A 65 -11.56 -2.87 -4.14
CA LEU A 65 -12.35 -4.11 -4.17
C LEU A 65 -13.53 -4.11 -3.17
N GLN A 66 -13.35 -3.49 -2.00
CA GLN A 66 -14.30 -3.58 -0.88
C GLN A 66 -15.15 -2.33 -0.68
N ALA A 67 -14.67 -1.15 -1.08
CA ALA A 67 -15.37 0.11 -0.86
C ALA A 67 -16.63 0.23 -1.70
N ASP A 68 -17.66 0.87 -1.11
CA ASP A 68 -18.95 1.21 -1.74
C ASP A 68 -19.58 0.07 -2.56
N GLY A 69 -19.57 -1.15 -2.01
CA GLY A 69 -20.19 -2.32 -2.65
C GLY A 69 -19.48 -2.77 -3.93
N ALA A 70 -18.16 -2.60 -4.02
CA ALA A 70 -17.33 -2.94 -5.18
C ALA A 70 -17.60 -2.08 -6.44
N LYS A 71 -18.20 -0.89 -6.27
CA LYS A 71 -18.39 0.11 -7.34
C LYS A 71 -17.09 0.45 -8.09
N TYR A 72 -15.94 0.26 -7.46
CA TYR A 72 -14.64 0.68 -7.97
C TYR A 72 -13.72 -0.47 -8.45
N LYS A 73 -14.24 -1.70 -8.52
CA LYS A 73 -13.45 -2.93 -8.78
C LYS A 73 -12.83 -3.02 -10.18
N ASP A 74 -13.52 -2.55 -11.22
CA ASP A 74 -13.16 -2.87 -12.61
C ASP A 74 -12.08 -1.96 -13.23
N VAL A 75 -11.44 -1.10 -12.45
CA VAL A 75 -10.69 0.01 -13.03
C VAL A 75 -9.26 0.11 -12.51
N ILE A 76 -8.42 0.72 -13.34
CA ILE A 76 -6.97 0.79 -13.23
C ILE A 76 -6.56 1.61 -12.01
N TYR A 77 -6.00 0.90 -11.04
CA TYR A 77 -5.29 1.44 -9.90
C TYR A 77 -4.00 2.14 -10.34
N VAL A 78 -3.68 3.29 -9.74
CA VAL A 78 -2.45 4.05 -10.04
C VAL A 78 -1.50 4.05 -8.84
N ILE A 79 -1.92 4.60 -7.70
CA ILE A 79 -1.10 4.67 -6.49
C ILE A 79 -1.95 4.80 -5.22
N CYS A 80 -1.38 4.38 -4.10
CA CYS A 80 -1.91 4.54 -2.76
C CYS A 80 -0.75 4.98 -1.87
N LYS A 81 -0.98 6.03 -1.09
CA LYS A 81 -0.01 6.53 -0.11
C LYS A 81 -0.66 6.77 1.22
N SER A 82 0.05 6.40 2.27
CA SER A 82 -0.33 6.76 3.64
C SER A 82 -0.20 8.27 3.83
N LEU A 83 -1.14 8.86 4.56
CA LEU A 83 -1.09 10.27 4.97
C LEU A 83 -0.50 10.36 6.38
N LYS A 84 -0.02 11.54 6.79
CA LYS A 84 0.44 11.77 8.17
C LYS A 84 -0.62 11.41 9.21
N GLN A 85 -1.89 11.65 8.87
CA GLN A 85 -2.98 11.25 9.73
C GLN A 85 -3.14 9.73 9.70
N THR A 86 -2.98 9.11 10.86
CA THR A 86 -3.02 7.66 10.99
C THR A 86 -4.34 7.05 10.51
N GLY A 87 -4.22 5.93 9.79
CA GLY A 87 -5.37 5.24 9.19
C GLY A 87 -5.96 5.95 7.97
N LYS A 88 -5.36 7.06 7.49
CA LYS A 88 -5.77 7.73 6.25
C LYS A 88 -4.81 7.48 5.10
N PHE A 89 -5.39 7.42 3.91
CA PHE A 89 -4.67 7.16 2.68
C PHE A 89 -5.23 8.01 1.56
N ILE A 90 -4.35 8.44 0.66
CA ILE A 90 -4.75 8.90 -0.67
C ILE A 90 -4.69 7.70 -1.61
N VAL A 91 -5.74 7.53 -2.42
CA VAL A 91 -5.80 6.52 -3.48
C VAL A 91 -6.09 7.23 -4.78
N ILE A 92 -5.17 7.13 -5.73
CA ILE A 92 -5.35 7.64 -7.10
C ILE A 92 -5.66 6.45 -8.00
N ARG A 93 -6.72 6.62 -8.77
CA ARG A 93 -7.17 5.74 -9.84
C ARG A 93 -7.15 6.53 -11.14
N GLU A 94 -7.23 5.84 -12.26
CA GLU A 94 -7.23 6.45 -13.61
C GLU A 94 -8.15 7.68 -13.77
N LYS A 95 -9.34 7.69 -13.13
CA LYS A 95 -10.33 8.77 -13.29
C LYS A 95 -10.71 9.47 -12.00
N HIS A 96 -10.23 9.00 -10.85
CA HIS A 96 -10.67 9.50 -9.55
C HIS A 96 -9.50 9.55 -8.58
N VAL A 97 -9.54 10.54 -7.70
CA VAL A 97 -8.72 10.59 -6.49
C VAL A 97 -9.63 10.47 -5.28
N PHE A 98 -9.22 9.66 -4.31
CA PHE A 98 -9.95 9.44 -3.07
C PHE A 98 -9.05 9.73 -1.87
N VAL A 99 -9.64 10.33 -0.84
CA VAL A 99 -9.10 10.28 0.52
C VAL A 99 -9.96 9.31 1.30
N VAL A 100 -9.32 8.27 1.83
CA VAL A 100 -9.97 7.17 2.49
C VAL A 100 -9.45 7.00 3.90
N TYR A 101 -10.31 6.48 4.76
CA TYR A 101 -9.99 6.18 6.14
C TYR A 101 -10.36 4.73 6.46
N CYS A 102 -9.51 4.08 7.25
CA CYS A 102 -9.75 2.77 7.81
C CYS A 102 -9.33 2.74 9.28
N SER A 103 -10.29 2.55 10.18
CA SER A 103 -10.05 2.54 11.62
C SER A 103 -9.11 1.41 12.06
N CYS A 104 -9.11 0.29 11.34
CA CYS A 104 -8.24 -0.85 11.62
C CYS A 104 -6.76 -0.57 11.32
N LEU A 105 -6.45 0.50 10.60
CA LEU A 105 -5.11 0.86 10.15
C LEU A 105 -4.47 1.99 10.96
N VAL A 106 -5.15 2.50 11.99
CA VAL A 106 -4.66 3.62 12.81
C VAL A 106 -3.37 3.27 13.56
N GLY A 107 -3.21 2.03 14.01
CA GLY A 107 -2.01 1.59 14.71
C GLY A 107 -0.90 1.05 13.80
N LEU A 108 -1.05 1.12 12.48
CA LEU A 108 -0.09 0.52 11.56
C LEU A 108 1.31 1.14 11.76
N GLY A 109 2.33 0.29 11.91
CA GLY A 109 3.71 0.71 12.18
C GLY A 109 4.03 0.88 13.66
N LEU A 110 3.05 0.80 14.56
CA LEU A 110 3.27 0.77 16.01
C LEU A 110 3.53 -0.66 16.50
N LEU A 111 4.28 -0.79 17.59
CA LEU A 111 4.59 -2.08 18.21
C LEU A 111 3.34 -2.81 18.72
N ASP A 112 2.34 -2.06 19.19
CA ASP A 112 1.09 -2.61 19.74
C ASP A 112 0.03 -2.90 18.67
N PHE A 113 0.42 -2.89 17.39
CA PHE A 113 -0.48 -3.17 16.29
C PHE A 113 -0.93 -4.63 16.32
N ALA A 114 -2.19 -4.87 16.70
CA ALA A 114 -2.78 -6.21 16.81
C ALA A 114 -2.96 -6.96 15.46
N GLY A 115 -2.57 -6.33 14.35
CA GLY A 115 -2.68 -6.88 13.00
C GLY A 115 -3.97 -6.47 12.29
N MET A 116 -4.12 -6.99 11.06
CA MET A 116 -5.21 -6.65 10.16
C MET A 116 -6.37 -7.64 10.29
N PRO A 117 -7.63 -7.19 10.47
CA PRO A 117 -8.77 -8.08 10.43
C PRO A 117 -9.00 -8.59 9.00
N ALA A 118 -9.64 -9.75 8.87
CA ALA A 118 -9.92 -10.36 7.57
C ALA A 118 -10.83 -9.49 6.67
N ASN A 119 -11.71 -8.70 7.28
CA ASN A 119 -12.62 -7.80 6.59
C ASN A 119 -12.30 -6.36 7.02
N LEU A 120 -11.81 -5.55 6.09
CA LEU A 120 -11.55 -4.13 6.32
C LEU A 120 -12.81 -3.32 6.02
N THR A 121 -13.06 -2.32 6.86
CA THR A 121 -14.13 -1.36 6.66
C THR A 121 -13.54 -0.04 6.19
N TRP A 122 -13.76 0.27 4.91
CA TRP A 122 -13.27 1.49 4.27
C TRP A 122 -14.33 2.59 4.32
N VAL A 123 -13.90 3.80 4.69
CA VAL A 123 -14.71 5.02 4.61
C VAL A 123 -14.06 5.94 3.57
N ILE A 124 -14.78 6.25 2.50
CA ILE A 124 -14.35 7.28 1.55
C ILE A 124 -14.77 8.62 2.14
N GLU A 125 -13.80 9.41 2.62
CA GLU A 125 -14.09 10.73 3.17
C GLU A 125 -14.41 11.70 2.03
N ILE A 126 -13.57 11.70 0.99
CA ILE A 126 -13.68 12.60 -0.16
C ILE A 126 -13.31 11.80 -1.42
N GLY A 127 -14.10 11.96 -2.48
CA GLY A 127 -13.79 11.47 -3.82
C GLY A 127 -13.96 12.59 -4.83
N MET A 128 -13.01 12.73 -5.74
CA MET A 128 -13.04 13.71 -6.81
C MET A 128 -12.71 13.05 -8.14
N LYS A 129 -13.39 13.45 -9.20
CA LYS A 129 -13.01 13.02 -10.56
C LYS A 129 -11.82 13.82 -11.02
N LEU A 130 -10.87 13.21 -11.71
CA LEU A 130 -9.69 13.94 -12.20
C LEU A 130 -10.07 15.07 -13.19
N GLU A 131 -11.10 14.85 -14.01
CA GLU A 131 -11.66 15.87 -14.93
C GLU A 131 -12.20 17.12 -14.21
N SER A 132 -12.55 16.99 -12.92
CA SER A 132 -13.12 18.07 -12.12
C SER A 132 -12.07 18.90 -11.39
N ILE A 133 -10.80 18.48 -11.43
CA ILE A 133 -9.70 19.17 -10.76
C ILE A 133 -9.31 20.39 -11.57
N VAL A 134 -9.31 21.54 -10.91
CA VAL A 134 -8.97 22.84 -11.51
C VAL A 134 -7.54 23.24 -11.17
N LEU A 135 -7.11 22.97 -9.93
CA LEU A 135 -5.78 23.30 -9.45
C LEU A 135 -5.24 22.17 -8.59
N VAL A 136 -3.97 21.85 -8.79
CA VAL A 136 -3.17 21.06 -7.87
C VAL A 136 -1.94 21.88 -7.53
N ASP A 137 -1.65 22.00 -6.25
CA ASP A 137 -0.47 22.70 -5.75
C ASP A 137 0.15 21.92 -4.59
N ARG A 138 1.38 22.26 -4.23
CA ARG A 138 2.08 21.68 -3.10
C ARG A 138 2.58 22.78 -2.19
N THR A 139 2.39 22.57 -0.89
CA THR A 139 2.94 23.42 0.15
C THR A 139 3.67 22.52 1.14
N ASP A 140 5.01 22.59 1.14
CA ASP A 140 5.89 21.75 1.96
C ASP A 140 5.66 20.24 1.72
N ASP A 141 5.07 19.53 2.68
CA ASP A 141 4.72 18.10 2.62
C ASP A 141 3.23 17.86 2.35
N SER A 142 2.50 18.91 1.99
CA SER A 142 1.07 18.86 1.75
C SER A 142 0.75 19.05 0.27
N VAL A 143 -0.06 18.14 -0.28
CA VAL A 143 -0.62 18.27 -1.62
C VAL A 143 -2.04 18.82 -1.52
N ASN A 144 -2.28 19.91 -2.23
CA ASN A 144 -3.51 20.68 -2.21
C ASN A 144 -4.24 20.53 -3.55
N ILE A 145 -5.51 20.15 -3.51
CA ILE A 145 -6.36 19.97 -4.68
C ILE A 145 -7.56 20.91 -4.57
N VAL A 146 -7.86 21.60 -5.66
CA VAL A 146 -9.11 22.36 -5.83
C VAL A 146 -9.86 21.79 -7.03
N GLY A 147 -11.14 21.49 -6.86
CA GLY A 147 -11.98 21.02 -7.96
C GLY A 147 -13.43 21.41 -7.83
N SER A 148 -14.16 21.35 -8.94
CA SER A 148 -15.59 21.66 -9.02
C SER A 148 -16.40 20.36 -8.94
N ASN A 149 -17.22 20.20 -7.89
CA ASN A 149 -18.02 18.99 -7.63
C ASN A 149 -17.18 17.76 -7.19
N ALA A 150 -16.93 17.66 -5.88
CA ALA A 150 -16.53 16.40 -5.27
C ALA A 150 -17.78 15.54 -5.02
N GLU A 151 -17.74 14.27 -5.42
CA GLU A 151 -18.65 13.27 -4.88
C GLU A 151 -18.25 13.04 -3.43
N VAL A 152 -18.77 13.87 -2.51
CA VAL A 152 -18.64 13.60 -1.08
C VAL A 152 -19.48 12.35 -0.82
N ALA A 153 -18.81 11.21 -0.67
CA ALA A 153 -19.44 9.97 -0.23
C ALA A 153 -19.79 10.04 1.26
N CYS A 154 -20.56 11.05 1.67
CA CYS A 154 -21.16 11.09 2.99
C CYS A 154 -22.35 10.13 3.03
N ARG A 155 -22.09 8.82 3.10
CA ARG A 155 -23.08 7.86 3.59
C ARG A 155 -22.42 6.81 4.49
N HIS A 156 -22.44 7.07 5.79
CA HIS A 156 -22.94 6.06 6.70
C HIS A 156 -23.81 6.63 7.82
N LYS A 157 -24.99 6.00 7.94
CA LYS A 157 -25.93 6.15 9.03
C LYS A 157 -25.24 5.80 10.35
N LYS A 158 -25.46 6.66 11.36
CA LYS A 158 -25.32 6.44 12.82
C LYS A 158 -24.67 5.11 13.24
N VAL A 159 -23.38 5.13 13.60
CA VAL A 159 -22.87 4.51 14.83
C VAL A 159 -21.72 5.39 15.33
N GLY A 160 -21.77 5.75 16.60
CA GLY A 160 -20.95 6.80 17.21
C GLY A 160 -19.45 6.56 17.07
N SER A 161 -18.79 7.40 16.28
CA SER A 161 -17.35 7.63 16.38
C SER A 161 -17.10 9.12 16.22
N ARG A 162 -16.43 9.73 17.20
CA ARG A 162 -16.12 11.17 17.26
C ARG A 162 -14.97 11.55 16.33
N HIS A 163 -14.98 11.09 15.08
CA HIS A 163 -14.16 11.72 14.06
C HIS A 163 -14.98 12.87 13.49
N LYS A 164 -14.48 14.10 13.67
CA LYS A 164 -15.05 15.30 13.07
C LYS A 164 -15.03 15.09 11.56
N ALA A 165 -16.15 14.66 11.00
CA ALA A 165 -16.39 14.71 9.57
C ALA A 165 -16.20 16.17 9.16
N TRP A 166 -15.26 16.42 8.24
CA TRP A 166 -15.08 17.72 7.65
C TRP A 166 -16.33 18.04 6.85
N VAL A 167 -17.26 18.79 7.45
CA VAL A 167 -18.45 19.29 6.77
C VAL A 167 -18.01 20.44 5.89
N LEU A 168 -17.78 20.17 4.61
CA LEU A 168 -17.61 21.22 3.62
C LEU A 168 -18.95 21.96 3.45
N PRO A 169 -18.95 23.31 3.39
CA PRO A 169 -20.17 24.06 3.11
C PRO A 169 -20.68 23.70 1.71
N ILE A 170 -21.90 23.17 1.67
CA ILE A 170 -22.62 22.64 0.49
C ILE A 170 -22.87 23.71 -0.60
N SER A 171 -22.43 24.95 -0.41
CA SER A 171 -22.66 26.10 -1.29
C SER A 171 -21.42 26.65 -2.00
N ALA A 172 -20.23 26.07 -1.83
CA ALA A 172 -19.04 26.54 -2.52
C ALA A 172 -18.92 25.88 -3.92
N PRO A 173 -18.72 26.65 -5.01
CA PRO A 173 -18.56 26.09 -6.36
C PRO A 173 -17.30 25.23 -6.51
N PHE A 174 -16.34 25.41 -5.60
CA PHE A 174 -15.09 24.68 -5.54
C PHE A 174 -14.90 24.05 -4.17
N ILE A 175 -14.33 22.86 -4.16
CA ILE A 175 -13.93 22.13 -2.97
C ILE A 175 -12.42 22.14 -2.90
N TYR A 176 -11.91 22.48 -1.71
CA TYR A 176 -10.49 22.45 -1.39
C TYR A 176 -10.19 21.23 -0.53
N LEU A 177 -9.13 20.51 -0.90
CA LEU A 177 -8.63 19.34 -0.21
C LEU A 177 -7.13 19.54 0.04
N SER A 178 -6.70 19.43 1.29
CA SER A 178 -5.28 19.42 1.66
C SER A 178 -4.93 18.07 2.28
N MET A 179 -3.86 17.46 1.80
CA MET A 179 -3.43 16.11 2.16
C MET A 179 -1.98 16.19 2.62
N GLU A 180 -1.74 15.95 3.90
CA GLU A 180 -0.38 15.96 4.46
C GLU A 180 0.26 14.58 4.30
N LEU A 181 1.42 14.51 3.64
CA LEU A 181 2.18 13.27 3.45
C LEU A 181 3.33 13.15 4.45
N PRO A 182 3.81 11.93 4.77
CA PRO A 182 4.86 11.73 5.76
C PRO A 182 6.17 12.45 5.44
N SER A 183 6.47 12.66 4.15
CA SER A 183 7.66 13.37 3.70
C SER A 183 7.40 14.29 2.50
N ASP A 184 8.32 15.23 2.30
CA ASP A 184 8.36 16.15 1.17
C ASP A 184 8.59 15.41 -0.16
N VAL A 185 9.39 14.34 -0.14
CA VAL A 185 9.61 13.45 -1.30
C VAL A 185 8.33 12.74 -1.70
N GLU A 186 7.60 12.16 -0.75
CA GLU A 186 6.32 11.49 -1.06
C GLU A 186 5.27 12.47 -1.56
N ALA A 187 5.25 13.70 -1.02
CA ALA A 187 4.38 14.76 -1.51
C ALA A 187 4.70 15.12 -2.96
N ASP A 188 5.97 15.16 -3.34
CA ASP A 188 6.38 15.37 -4.73
C ASP A 188 5.94 14.20 -5.62
N ASP A 189 6.20 12.96 -5.19
CA ASP A 189 5.82 11.76 -5.94
C ASP A 189 4.32 11.73 -6.22
N VAL A 190 3.49 12.01 -5.20
CA VAL A 190 2.03 12.06 -5.36
C VAL A 190 1.59 13.21 -6.25
N LEU A 191 2.21 14.39 -6.13
CA LEU A 191 1.93 15.52 -7.02
C LEU A 191 2.22 15.15 -8.49
N GLN A 192 3.39 14.58 -8.78
CA GLN A 192 3.78 14.19 -10.13
C GLN A 192 2.83 13.14 -10.71
N VAL A 193 2.50 12.11 -9.93
CA VAL A 193 1.57 11.06 -10.35
C VAL A 193 0.18 11.63 -10.62
N LEU A 194 -0.29 12.56 -9.77
CA LEU A 194 -1.59 13.19 -9.95
C LEU A 194 -1.64 14.08 -11.20
N LEU A 195 -0.60 14.89 -11.43
CA LEU A 195 -0.49 15.72 -12.63
C LEU A 195 -0.45 14.88 -13.91
N LEU A 196 0.32 13.78 -13.91
CA LEU A 196 0.35 12.83 -15.02
C LEU A 196 -1.00 12.15 -15.25
N ALA A 197 -1.67 11.72 -14.17
CA ALA A 197 -2.99 11.10 -14.26
C ALA A 197 -4.04 12.07 -14.84
N ILE A 198 -4.02 13.33 -14.41
CA ILE A 198 -4.89 14.38 -14.97
C ILE A 198 -4.58 14.57 -16.45
N GLN A 199 -3.31 14.71 -16.84
CA GLN A 199 -2.89 14.90 -18.23
C GLN A 199 -3.37 13.74 -19.13
N ILE A 200 -3.17 12.50 -18.69
CA ILE A 200 -3.63 11.31 -19.42
C ILE A 200 -5.15 11.31 -19.59
N GLU A 201 -5.89 11.69 -18.55
CA GLU A 201 -7.36 11.76 -18.63
C GLU A 201 -7.82 12.90 -19.54
N MET A 202 -7.12 14.04 -19.56
CA MET A 202 -7.40 15.15 -20.49
C MET A 202 -7.19 14.75 -21.95
N GLU A 203 -6.12 14.01 -22.24
CA GLU A 203 -5.82 13.51 -23.59
C GLU A 203 -6.89 12.54 -24.10
N LYS A 204 -7.49 11.76 -23.18
CA LYS A 204 -8.62 10.87 -23.49
C LYS A 204 -9.95 11.63 -23.64
N GLY A 205 -10.11 12.76 -22.95
CA GLY A 205 -11.36 13.53 -22.86
C GLY A 205 -11.51 14.72 -23.81
N CYS A 206 -10.42 15.19 -24.42
CA CYS A 206 -10.36 16.28 -25.40
C CYS A 206 -11.31 17.47 -25.12
N GLY A 207 -10.88 18.39 -24.25
CA GLY A 207 -11.43 19.74 -24.22
C GLY A 207 -11.55 20.43 -22.85
N LEU A 208 -10.48 20.53 -22.06
CA LEU A 208 -10.36 21.63 -21.08
C LEU A 208 -8.87 21.90 -20.81
N GLN A 209 -8.51 23.18 -20.82
CA GLN A 209 -7.14 23.62 -20.55
C GLN A 209 -6.99 23.81 -19.05
N VAL A 210 -6.17 22.99 -18.39
CA VAL A 210 -5.69 23.31 -17.04
C VAL A 210 -4.64 24.41 -17.18
N LEU A 211 -4.88 25.57 -16.58
CA LEU A 211 -3.88 26.62 -16.44
C LEU A 211 -2.85 26.17 -15.41
N HIS A 212 -1.82 25.50 -15.89
CA HIS A 212 -0.65 25.13 -15.11
C HIS A 212 0.06 26.39 -14.60
N ARG A 213 0.22 26.53 -13.27
CA ARG A 213 1.20 27.49 -12.74
C ARG A 213 1.85 26.97 -11.47
N ALA A 214 3.09 26.51 -11.62
CA ALA A 214 4.02 26.28 -10.53
C ALA A 214 4.74 27.59 -10.14
N ASN A 215 5.05 27.69 -8.84
CA ASN A 215 5.98 28.61 -8.18
C ASN A 215 5.62 30.11 -8.20
N LEU A 216 4.89 30.55 -7.17
CA LEU A 216 5.12 31.90 -6.61
C LEU A 216 6.42 31.84 -5.80
N ASN A 217 7.55 32.01 -6.48
CA ASN A 217 8.80 32.33 -5.81
C ASN A 217 8.56 33.56 -4.91
N LYS A 218 8.78 33.38 -3.60
CA LYS A 218 8.96 34.49 -2.66
C LYS A 218 10.11 35.36 -3.17
N ALA A 219 9.77 36.49 -3.78
CA ALA A 219 10.68 37.57 -4.06
C ALA A 219 10.25 38.80 -3.25
N SER A 220 10.90 38.99 -2.11
CA SER A 220 11.13 40.25 -1.38
C SER A 220 12.14 39.90 -0.27
N SER A 221 13.46 40.17 -0.34
CA SER A 221 14.16 41.47 -0.31
C SER A 221 13.46 42.44 0.66
N CYS A 222 14.02 42.86 1.79
CA CYS A 222 15.41 43.12 2.19
C CYS A 222 15.68 42.68 3.64
#